data_AF-A0A5J6HHE2-F1
#
_entry.id   AF-A0A5J6HHE2-F1
#
_cell.length_a   1.000
_cell.length_b   1.000
_cell.length_c   1.000
_cell.angle_alpha   90.00
_cell.angle_beta   90.00
_cell.angle_gamma   90.00
#
_symmetry.space_group_name_H-M   'P 1'
#
loop_
_entity.id
_entity.type
_entity.pdbx_description
1 polymer ?
#
loop_
_entity_poly.entity_id
_entity_poly.type
_entity_poly.pdbx_seq_one_letter_code
_entity_poly.pdbx_strand_id
1 'polypeptide(L)'
;MTEPLGAAGAFEVSGPYGHDGSGPFDVVRVFCGPDGRHGNELGVVRDGGRMRARQDRQALAAKLGFSETVFVDDPERGVIDIYTPTLRLPFAGHPCVGTAWLLDVPELVTPAGVVRARHDGEFSWITAYARWAQPRTLRRYGTAAEVDALDVPPPGEWIYAWAWEDEAAGRIRARAFPGRDDGITEDEATGAAALLLSHELGRALNITQGRGSQILTAPGPGGAIEVGGRVRLAHALSGNSCPSS
;
A
#
# COMPACT_ATOMS: atom_id res chain seq x y z
N MET A 1 -19.30 9.56 45.34
CA MET A 1 -20.37 10.13 44.51
C MET A 1 -19.77 10.38 43.15
N THR A 2 -20.12 9.52 42.22
CA THR A 2 -19.71 9.47 40.81
C THR A 2 -20.77 10.24 40.02
N GLU A 3 -20.35 11.30 39.32
CA GLU A 3 -21.15 11.99 38.29
C GLU A 3 -20.59 11.59 36.91
N PRO A 4 -21.45 11.49 35.87
CA PRO A 4 -21.18 10.61 34.73
C PRO A 4 -20.36 11.29 33.62
N LEU A 5 -19.60 10.46 32.88
CA LEU A 5 -18.99 10.83 31.61
C LEU A 5 -20.10 11.18 30.61
N GLY A 6 -20.14 12.45 30.20
CA GLY A 6 -20.96 12.92 29.09
C GLY A 6 -20.53 12.24 27.78
N ALA A 7 -21.54 11.83 27.02
CA ALA A 7 -21.43 11.11 25.77
C ALA A 7 -20.47 11.77 24.77
N ALA A 8 -19.64 10.95 24.11
CA ALA A 8 -18.87 11.34 22.95
C ALA A 8 -19.83 11.85 21.86
N GLY A 9 -19.83 13.16 21.64
CA GLY A 9 -20.57 13.79 20.57
C GLY A 9 -20.07 13.28 19.22
N ALA A 10 -20.98 12.74 18.42
CA ALA A 10 -20.77 12.53 16.99
C ALA A 10 -20.34 13.87 16.37
N PHE A 11 -19.12 13.92 15.84
CA PHE A 11 -18.60 15.10 15.16
C PHE A 11 -19.14 15.10 13.73
N GLU A 12 -20.08 16.00 13.45
CA GLU A 12 -20.68 16.14 12.12
C GLU A 12 -19.66 16.61 11.08
N VAL A 13 -19.61 15.90 9.95
CA VAL A 13 -18.79 16.25 8.78
C VAL A 13 -19.43 17.44 8.07
N SER A 14 -19.05 18.64 8.48
CA SER A 14 -19.34 19.88 7.74
C SER A 14 -18.14 20.23 6.85
N GLY A 15 -18.03 19.56 5.71
CA GLY A 15 -17.07 19.86 4.65
C GLY A 15 -17.57 19.28 3.32
N PRO A 16 -17.09 19.75 2.16
CA PRO A 16 -17.68 19.44 0.85
C PRO A 16 -17.55 17.96 0.39
N TYR A 17 -17.17 17.04 1.29
CA TYR A 17 -16.93 15.63 1.00
C TYR A 17 -17.73 14.78 2.01
N GLY A 18 -18.69 14.02 1.48
CA GLY A 18 -19.86 13.45 2.17
C GLY A 18 -19.62 12.52 3.36
N HIS A 19 -20.71 12.24 4.07
CA HIS A 19 -20.75 11.67 5.43
C HIS A 19 -21.09 10.16 5.47
N ASP A 20 -21.15 9.46 4.34
CA ASP A 20 -21.75 8.12 4.19
C ASP A 20 -20.78 7.02 3.72
N GLY A 21 -19.47 7.30 3.69
CA GLY A 21 -18.49 6.38 3.12
C GLY A 21 -18.37 6.45 1.60
N SER A 22 -19.15 7.30 0.92
CA SER A 22 -18.95 7.67 -0.50
C SER A 22 -17.94 8.82 -0.61
N GLY A 23 -16.66 8.48 -0.42
CA GLY A 23 -15.59 9.45 -0.60
C GLY A 23 -15.27 9.69 -2.09
N PRO A 24 -14.58 10.81 -2.45
CA PRO A 24 -14.07 11.06 -3.81
C PRO A 24 -12.83 10.21 -4.13
N PHE A 25 -12.77 8.98 -3.62
CA PHE A 25 -11.70 8.02 -3.88
C PHE A 25 -12.24 6.61 -4.13
N ASP A 26 -11.50 5.83 -4.91
CA ASP A 26 -11.67 4.37 -4.96
C ASP A 26 -10.88 3.73 -3.83
N VAL A 27 -11.32 2.56 -3.38
CA VAL A 27 -10.53 1.69 -2.51
C VAL A 27 -10.20 0.41 -3.27
N VAL A 28 -8.91 0.15 -3.46
CA VAL A 28 -8.42 -1.12 -4.00
C VAL A 28 -7.71 -1.90 -2.90
N ARG A 29 -7.79 -3.22 -2.99
CA ARG A 29 -7.06 -4.15 -2.14
C ARG A 29 -5.94 -4.79 -2.96
N VAL A 30 -4.70 -4.52 -2.58
CA VAL A 30 -3.49 -4.89 -3.33
C VAL A 30 -2.79 -6.07 -2.66
N PHE A 31 -2.22 -6.98 -3.45
CA PHE A 31 -1.55 -8.20 -2.96
C PHE A 31 -2.50 -9.19 -2.28
N CYS A 32 -3.72 -9.31 -2.81
CA CYS A 32 -4.69 -10.30 -2.32
C CYS A 32 -4.10 -11.72 -2.41
N GLY A 33 -4.40 -12.54 -1.41
CA GLY A 33 -4.02 -13.95 -1.38
C GLY A 33 -4.63 -14.75 -2.54
N PRO A 34 -4.20 -16.01 -2.75
CA PRO A 34 -4.69 -16.86 -3.84
C PRO A 34 -6.21 -17.09 -3.82
N ASP A 35 -6.84 -17.01 -2.65
CA ASP A 35 -8.29 -17.13 -2.45
C ASP A 35 -9.04 -15.79 -2.65
N GLY A 36 -8.32 -14.72 -3.03
CA GLY A 36 -8.86 -13.38 -3.21
C GLY A 36 -9.13 -12.60 -1.92
N ARG A 37 -8.81 -13.18 -0.74
CA ARG A 37 -8.92 -12.50 0.56
C ARG A 37 -7.61 -11.78 0.91
N HIS A 38 -7.60 -11.05 2.02
CA HIS A 38 -6.45 -10.26 2.48
C HIS A 38 -5.97 -9.27 1.42
N GLY A 39 -4.80 -8.69 1.61
CA GLY A 39 -4.28 -7.60 0.80
C GLY A 39 -4.47 -6.26 1.51
N ASN A 40 -3.60 -5.32 1.14
CA ASN A 40 -3.51 -4.00 1.74
C ASN A 40 -4.46 -3.04 1.05
N GLU A 41 -5.23 -2.29 1.83
CA GLU A 41 -6.18 -1.31 1.30
C GLU A 41 -5.45 -0.02 0.92
N LEU A 42 -5.80 0.49 -0.25
CA LEU A 42 -5.25 1.71 -0.81
C LEU A 42 -6.39 2.64 -1.21
N GLY A 43 -6.38 3.85 -0.66
CA GLY A 43 -7.23 4.95 -1.14
C GLY A 43 -6.62 5.59 -2.39
N VAL A 44 -7.40 5.72 -3.47
CA VAL A 44 -6.97 6.37 -4.71
C VAL A 44 -7.92 7.50 -5.09
N VAL A 45 -7.43 8.73 -4.96
CA VAL A 45 -8.11 9.95 -5.42
C VAL A 45 -7.80 10.16 -6.90
N ARG A 46 -8.70 9.73 -7.78
CA ARG A 46 -8.51 9.80 -9.25
C ARG A 46 -8.37 11.22 -9.81
N ASP A 47 -8.89 12.21 -9.09
CA ASP A 47 -8.86 13.61 -9.51
C ASP A 47 -7.96 14.45 -8.58
N GLY A 48 -6.77 13.90 -8.30
CA GLY A 48 -5.76 14.53 -7.44
C GLY A 48 -5.31 15.89 -7.95
N GLY A 49 -5.35 16.11 -9.27
CA GLY A 49 -5.02 17.38 -9.92
C GLY A 49 -5.88 18.58 -9.48
N ARG A 50 -7.11 18.33 -8.98
CA ARG A 50 -7.95 19.39 -8.38
C ARG A 50 -7.48 19.79 -6.98
N MET A 51 -6.83 18.90 -6.24
CA MET A 51 -6.30 19.16 -4.90
C MET A 51 -4.82 19.53 -4.98
N ARG A 52 -4.50 20.77 -5.37
CA ARG A 52 -3.10 21.18 -5.64
C ARG A 52 -2.25 21.39 -4.39
N ALA A 53 -2.86 21.76 -3.26
CA ALA A 53 -2.12 22.06 -2.04
C ALA A 53 -1.72 20.76 -1.33
N ARG A 54 -0.41 20.57 -1.11
CA ARG A 54 0.13 19.37 -0.44
C ARG A 54 -0.41 19.18 0.98
N GLN A 55 -0.69 20.27 1.68
CA GLN A 55 -1.27 20.23 3.03
C GLN A 55 -2.68 19.61 3.03
N ASP A 56 -3.49 19.88 2.00
CA ASP A 56 -4.85 19.34 1.88
C ASP A 56 -4.78 17.84 1.57
N ARG A 57 -3.83 17.43 0.71
CA ARG A 57 -3.55 16.02 0.42
C ARG A 57 -3.13 15.27 1.69
N GLN A 58 -2.21 15.84 2.47
CA GLN A 58 -1.74 15.27 3.72
C GLN A 58 -2.87 15.16 4.75
N ALA A 59 -3.70 16.19 4.89
CA ALA A 59 -4.84 16.19 5.79
C ALA A 59 -5.89 15.14 5.39
N LEU A 60 -6.14 14.97 4.09
CA LEU A 60 -7.02 13.91 3.61
C LEU A 60 -6.44 12.53 3.87
N ALA A 61 -5.16 12.28 3.55
CA ALA A 61 -4.51 10.99 3.81
C ALA A 61 -4.55 10.62 5.30
N ALA A 62 -4.30 11.59 6.19
CA ALA A 62 -4.43 11.42 7.63
C ALA A 62 -5.86 11.08 8.05
N LYS A 63 -6.86 11.76 7.48
CA LYS A 63 -8.28 11.50 7.76
C LYS A 63 -8.75 10.13 7.27
N LEU A 64 -8.26 9.67 6.12
CA LEU A 64 -8.65 8.38 5.55
C LEU A 64 -8.04 7.20 6.30
N GLY A 65 -6.84 7.36 6.87
CA GLY A 65 -6.22 6.35 7.73
C GLY A 65 -5.75 5.07 7.02
N PHE A 66 -5.74 5.03 5.68
CA PHE A 66 -5.09 3.97 4.92
C PHE A 66 -3.56 4.02 5.14
N SER A 67 -2.87 2.89 4.96
CA SER A 67 -1.39 2.84 4.99
C SER A 67 -0.80 3.88 4.04
N GLU A 68 -1.41 4.00 2.85
CA GLU A 68 -1.13 5.03 1.88
C GLU A 68 -2.40 5.51 1.16
N THR A 69 -2.38 6.76 0.74
CA THR A 69 -3.35 7.38 -0.19
C THR A 69 -2.61 7.92 -1.40
N VAL A 70 -3.11 7.61 -2.60
CA VAL A 70 -2.57 8.09 -3.87
C VAL A 70 -3.47 9.17 -4.46
N PHE A 71 -2.84 10.24 -4.94
CA PHE A 71 -3.48 11.30 -5.69
C PHE A 71 -3.02 11.20 -7.15
N VAL A 72 -3.96 11.01 -8.07
CA VAL A 72 -3.67 10.95 -9.50
C VAL A 72 -3.76 12.36 -10.07
N ASP A 73 -2.61 12.91 -10.47
CA ASP A 73 -2.48 14.27 -10.98
C ASP A 73 -2.76 14.34 -12.48
N ASP A 74 -2.44 13.27 -13.21
CA ASP A 74 -2.74 13.11 -14.63
C ASP A 74 -2.99 11.61 -14.91
N PRO A 75 -4.25 11.19 -15.07
CA PRO A 75 -4.57 9.77 -15.27
C PRO A 75 -4.10 9.23 -16.62
N GLU A 76 -4.06 10.06 -17.67
CA GLU A 76 -3.61 9.64 -19.01
C GLU A 76 -2.09 9.39 -19.02
N ARG A 77 -1.35 10.19 -18.27
CA ARG A 77 0.12 10.07 -18.16
C ARG A 77 0.59 9.27 -16.94
N GLY A 78 -0.34 8.79 -16.11
CA GLY A 78 -0.02 8.07 -14.87
C GLY A 78 0.78 8.91 -13.85
N VAL A 79 0.64 10.23 -13.82
CA VAL A 79 1.36 11.08 -12.86
C VAL A 79 0.67 10.99 -11.50
N ILE A 80 1.42 10.58 -10.48
CA ILE A 80 0.85 10.30 -9.15
C ILE A 80 1.67 10.91 -8.02
N ASP A 81 0.99 11.16 -6.90
CA ASP A 81 1.57 11.63 -5.65
C ASP A 81 1.11 10.76 -4.48
N ILE A 82 2.03 10.36 -3.61
CA ILE A 82 1.79 9.29 -2.61
C ILE A 82 1.98 9.85 -1.20
N TYR A 83 1.02 9.58 -0.33
CA TYR A 83 1.05 10.05 1.06
C TYR A 83 0.72 8.89 2.00
N THR A 84 1.48 8.78 3.09
CA THR A 84 1.02 8.11 4.30
C THR A 84 0.18 9.10 5.12
N PRO A 85 -0.44 8.67 6.25
CA PRO A 85 -1.09 9.60 7.18
C PRO A 85 -0.19 10.74 7.69
N THR A 86 1.13 10.53 7.71
CA THR A 86 2.08 11.45 8.35
C THR A 86 3.01 12.17 7.38
N LEU A 87 3.28 11.63 6.19
CA LEU A 87 4.22 12.23 5.25
C LEU A 87 3.98 11.85 3.79
N ARG A 88 4.56 12.64 2.89
CA ARG A 88 4.64 12.39 1.45
C ARG A 88 5.79 11.43 1.11
N LEU A 89 5.53 10.42 0.29
CA LEU A 89 6.52 9.46 -0.18
C LEU A 89 6.94 9.73 -1.64
N PRO A 90 8.24 9.60 -1.98
CA PRO A 90 8.67 9.68 -3.38
C PRO A 90 8.32 8.44 -4.20
N PHE A 91 8.12 7.29 -3.52
CA PHE A 91 7.74 6.01 -4.10
C PHE A 91 7.17 5.09 -3.00
N ALA A 92 6.22 4.23 -3.38
CA ALA A 92 5.75 3.13 -2.57
C ALA A 92 5.29 1.97 -3.47
N GLY A 93 5.60 0.72 -3.07
CA GLY A 93 5.37 -0.46 -3.89
C GLY A 93 3.88 -0.78 -4.10
N HIS A 94 3.16 -1.12 -3.02
CA HIS A 94 1.73 -1.45 -3.11
C HIS A 94 0.89 -0.33 -3.74
N PRO A 95 1.14 0.97 -3.45
CA PRO A 95 0.40 2.06 -4.07
C PRO A 95 0.58 2.13 -5.58
N CYS A 96 1.80 1.88 -6.08
CA CYS A 96 2.05 1.84 -7.52
C CYS A 96 1.36 0.64 -8.19
N VAL A 97 1.41 -0.56 -7.59
CA VAL A 97 0.73 -1.76 -8.12
C VAL A 97 -0.79 -1.54 -8.21
N GLY A 98 -1.39 -1.02 -7.14
CA GLY A 98 -2.83 -0.77 -7.09
C GLY A 98 -3.27 0.33 -8.05
N THR A 99 -2.52 1.42 -8.13
CA THR A 99 -2.88 2.56 -9.00
C THR A 99 -2.70 2.22 -10.48
N ALA A 100 -1.62 1.52 -10.86
CA ALA A 100 -1.43 1.10 -12.24
C ALA A 100 -2.56 0.16 -12.70
N TRP A 101 -2.99 -0.77 -11.83
CA TRP A 101 -4.14 -1.64 -12.09
C TRP A 101 -5.46 -0.87 -12.22
N LEU A 102 -5.67 0.14 -11.38
CA LEU A 102 -6.91 0.92 -11.39
C LEU A 102 -7.05 1.82 -12.62
N LEU A 103 -5.91 2.33 -13.12
CA LEU A 103 -5.85 3.22 -14.28
C LEU A 103 -5.65 2.48 -15.61
N ASP A 104 -5.21 1.22 -15.57
CA ASP A 104 -4.84 0.41 -16.75
C ASP A 104 -3.78 1.11 -17.62
N VAL A 105 -2.71 1.58 -16.98
CA VAL A 105 -1.61 2.33 -17.64
C VAL A 105 -0.30 1.54 -17.63
N PRO A 106 0.54 1.66 -18.68
CA PRO A 106 1.81 0.94 -18.77
C PRO A 106 2.93 1.55 -17.91
N GLU A 107 2.74 2.75 -17.38
CA GLU A 107 3.70 3.42 -16.52
C GLU A 107 3.04 4.41 -15.57
N LEU A 108 3.70 4.63 -14.42
CA LEU A 108 3.39 5.69 -13.48
C LEU A 108 4.60 6.61 -13.33
N VAL A 109 4.35 7.91 -13.28
CA VAL A 109 5.37 8.91 -13.00
C VAL A 109 5.30 9.29 -11.53
N THR A 110 6.35 8.95 -10.79
CA THR A 110 6.50 9.27 -9.36
C THR A 110 7.64 10.27 -9.15
N PRO A 111 7.75 10.93 -7.98
CA PRO A 111 8.91 11.75 -7.67
C PRO A 111 10.25 10.99 -7.71
N ALA A 112 10.25 9.66 -7.49
CA ALA A 112 11.47 8.85 -7.58
C ALA A 112 11.87 8.50 -9.03
N GLY A 113 10.91 8.54 -9.97
CA GLY A 113 11.11 8.19 -11.37
C GLY A 113 9.91 7.49 -12.00
N VAL A 114 10.10 7.00 -13.23
CA VAL A 114 9.10 6.24 -13.98
C VAL A 114 9.06 4.80 -13.51
N VAL A 115 7.91 4.37 -13.01
CA VAL A 115 7.59 2.99 -12.62
C VAL A 115 6.88 2.34 -13.79
N ARG A 116 7.49 1.32 -14.41
CA ARG A 116 6.80 0.55 -15.46
C ARG A 116 5.78 -0.38 -14.83
N ALA A 117 4.66 -0.60 -15.50
CA ALA A 117 3.62 -1.51 -15.08
C ALA A 117 3.23 -2.47 -16.20
N ARG A 118 2.79 -3.67 -15.81
CA ARG A 118 2.25 -4.66 -16.74
C ARG A 118 1.19 -5.53 -16.06
N HIS A 119 0.30 -6.07 -16.87
CA HIS A 119 -0.68 -7.08 -16.47
C HIS A 119 -0.30 -8.44 -17.05
N ASP A 120 -0.44 -9.48 -16.24
CA ASP A 120 -0.17 -10.87 -16.63
C ASP A 120 -1.20 -11.78 -15.96
N GLY A 121 -2.23 -12.14 -16.72
CA GLY A 121 -3.40 -12.87 -16.19
C GLY A 121 -4.06 -12.11 -15.06
N GLU A 122 -4.09 -12.72 -13.87
CA GLU A 122 -4.67 -12.13 -12.66
C GLU A 122 -3.71 -11.22 -11.87
N PHE A 123 -2.46 -11.09 -12.31
CA PHE A 123 -1.43 -10.34 -11.60
C PHE A 123 -1.17 -8.96 -12.21
N SER A 124 -1.08 -7.96 -11.35
CA SER A 124 -0.56 -6.63 -11.68
C SER A 124 0.88 -6.53 -11.17
N TRP A 125 1.78 -6.04 -12.02
CA TRP A 125 3.20 -5.92 -11.74
C TRP A 125 3.68 -4.49 -11.95
N ILE A 126 4.66 -4.10 -11.14
CA ILE A 126 5.48 -2.92 -11.37
C ILE A 126 6.95 -3.30 -11.47
N THR A 127 7.75 -2.50 -12.17
CA THR A 127 9.21 -2.55 -12.13
C THR A 127 9.75 -1.28 -11.48
N ALA A 128 10.52 -1.42 -10.40
CA ALA A 128 11.08 -0.31 -9.63
C ALA A 128 12.47 -0.65 -9.06
N TYR A 129 13.13 0.32 -8.43
CA TYR A 129 14.47 0.15 -7.85
C TYR A 129 14.47 0.21 -6.32
N ALA A 130 15.32 -0.61 -5.70
CA ALA A 130 15.49 -0.67 -4.24
C ALA A 130 15.79 0.69 -3.62
N ARG A 131 16.66 1.48 -4.25
CA ARG A 131 17.03 2.84 -3.82
C ARG A 131 15.88 3.84 -3.79
N TRP A 132 14.71 3.54 -4.36
CA TRP A 132 13.53 4.40 -4.31
C TRP A 132 12.70 4.17 -3.05
N ALA A 133 12.82 2.99 -2.43
CA ALA A 133 12.12 2.68 -1.20
C ALA A 133 12.82 3.33 0.00
N GLN A 134 12.02 3.81 0.96
CA GLN A 134 12.55 4.20 2.27
C GLN A 134 13.27 3.00 2.93
N PRO A 135 14.41 3.22 3.62
CA PRO A 135 15.12 2.16 4.34
C PRO A 135 14.24 1.47 5.38
N ARG A 136 14.45 0.17 5.57
CA ARG A 136 13.73 -0.68 6.53
C ARG A 136 14.69 -1.70 7.12
N THR A 137 14.46 -2.11 8.36
CA THR A 137 15.22 -3.19 8.97
C THR A 137 14.65 -4.53 8.52
N LEU A 138 15.35 -5.21 7.61
CA LEU A 138 15.00 -6.55 7.16
C LEU A 138 15.56 -7.57 8.16
N ARG A 139 14.70 -8.15 9.01
CA ARG A 139 15.12 -9.02 10.11
C ARG A 139 14.74 -10.47 9.81
N ARG A 140 15.75 -11.31 9.56
CA ARG A 140 15.57 -12.75 9.34
C ARG A 140 15.41 -13.49 10.67
N TYR A 141 14.45 -14.40 10.72
CA TYR A 141 14.18 -15.34 11.81
C TYR A 141 14.46 -16.79 11.39
N GLY A 142 14.51 -17.71 12.36
CA GLY A 142 14.83 -19.11 12.12
C GLY A 142 13.70 -19.86 11.43
N THR A 143 12.45 -19.58 11.82
CA THR A 143 11.26 -20.28 11.29
C THR A 143 10.08 -19.33 11.06
N ALA A 144 9.15 -19.73 10.18
CA ALA A 144 7.89 -19.01 9.99
C ALA A 144 7.07 -18.92 11.30
N ALA A 145 7.09 -19.97 12.13
CA ALA A 145 6.41 -19.99 13.42
C ALA A 145 6.98 -18.94 14.40
N GLU A 146 8.30 -18.69 14.38
CA GLU A 146 8.89 -17.60 15.16
C GLU A 146 8.38 -16.23 14.70
N VAL A 147 8.26 -16.00 13.39
CA VAL A 147 7.70 -14.76 12.83
C VAL A 147 6.25 -14.58 13.26
N ASP A 148 5.43 -15.63 13.18
CA ASP A 148 4.03 -15.60 13.60
C ASP A 148 3.86 -15.34 15.10
N ALA A 149 4.80 -15.81 15.92
CA ALA A 149 4.77 -15.65 17.37
C ALA A 149 5.27 -14.27 17.87
N LEU A 150 5.73 -13.38 16.97
CA LEU A 150 6.23 -12.06 17.38
C LEU A 150 5.11 -11.18 17.97
N ASP A 151 5.40 -10.59 19.13
CA ASP A 151 4.65 -9.43 19.60
C ASP A 151 4.95 -8.21 18.70
N VAL A 152 4.02 -7.25 18.69
CA VAL A 152 4.24 -5.95 18.02
C VAL A 152 5.42 -5.25 18.72
N PRO A 153 6.51 -4.91 17.99
CA PRO A 153 7.64 -4.21 18.58
C PRO A 153 7.26 -2.81 19.10
N PRO A 154 8.00 -2.25 20.06
CA PRO A 154 7.84 -0.85 20.46
C PRO A 154 7.95 0.10 19.25
N PRO A 155 7.24 1.25 19.27
CA PRO A 155 7.35 2.25 18.21
C PRO A 155 8.79 2.75 18.02
N GLY A 156 9.14 3.12 16.79
CA GLY A 156 10.40 3.78 16.44
C GLY A 156 11.13 3.16 15.25
N GLU A 157 11.31 1.84 15.23
CA GLU A 157 12.02 1.14 14.14
C GLU A 157 11.03 0.51 13.15
N TRP A 158 11.24 0.73 11.85
CA TRP A 158 10.50 0.00 10.81
C TRP A 158 11.11 -1.39 10.63
N ILE A 159 10.41 -2.42 11.06
CA ILE A 159 10.89 -3.82 11.04
C ILE A 159 10.09 -4.62 10.02
N TYR A 160 10.79 -5.30 9.13
CA TYR A 160 10.25 -6.33 8.26
C TYR A 160 10.79 -7.69 8.71
N ALA A 161 10.01 -8.39 9.53
CA ALA A 161 10.36 -9.69 10.07
C ALA A 161 10.02 -10.77 9.05
N TRP A 162 10.97 -11.65 8.76
CA TRP A 162 10.75 -12.70 7.76
C TRP A 162 11.51 -13.99 8.08
N ALA A 163 11.02 -15.11 7.56
CA ALA A 163 11.70 -16.39 7.59
C ALA A 163 11.41 -17.18 6.31
N TRP A 164 12.32 -18.06 5.94
CA TRP A 164 12.07 -19.02 4.87
C TRP A 164 11.02 -20.04 5.32
N GLU A 165 10.01 -20.26 4.49
CA GLU A 165 9.16 -21.44 4.56
C GLU A 165 9.75 -22.57 3.70
N ASP A 166 10.32 -22.19 2.55
CA ASP A 166 11.04 -23.07 1.63
C ASP A 166 12.05 -22.22 0.86
N GLU A 167 13.31 -22.29 1.29
CA GLU A 167 14.39 -21.52 0.69
C GLU A 167 14.69 -21.97 -0.75
N ALA A 168 14.53 -23.25 -1.09
CA ALA A 168 14.76 -23.71 -2.45
C ALA A 168 13.74 -23.11 -3.42
N ALA A 169 12.47 -23.06 -3.01
CA ALA A 169 11.38 -22.48 -3.80
C ALA A 169 11.22 -20.96 -3.66
N GLY A 170 12.01 -20.32 -2.81
CA GLY A 170 11.91 -18.87 -2.56
C GLY A 170 10.65 -18.45 -1.81
N ARG A 171 10.04 -19.34 -1.02
CA ARG A 171 8.83 -19.04 -0.24
C ARG A 171 9.18 -18.47 1.13
N ILE A 172 8.58 -17.35 1.46
CA ILE A 172 8.84 -16.59 2.69
C ILE A 172 7.54 -16.32 3.44
N ARG A 173 7.60 -16.45 4.76
CA ARG A 173 6.63 -15.87 5.68
C ARG A 173 7.15 -14.52 6.17
N ALA A 174 6.33 -13.47 6.14
CA ALA A 174 6.73 -12.13 6.58
C ALA A 174 5.65 -11.39 7.39
N ARG A 175 6.09 -10.50 8.28
CA ARG A 175 5.26 -9.51 8.99
C ARG A 175 5.97 -8.16 8.97
N ALA A 176 5.20 -7.08 8.85
CA ALA A 176 5.74 -5.73 8.70
C ALA A 176 5.23 -4.83 9.81
N PHE A 177 6.14 -4.25 10.58
CA PHE A 177 5.86 -3.37 11.71
C PHE A 177 6.38 -1.97 11.38
N PRO A 178 5.50 -1.01 11.03
CA PRO A 178 5.93 0.34 10.66
C PRO A 178 6.62 1.11 11.78
N GLY A 179 6.32 0.78 13.05
CA GLY A 179 6.84 1.50 14.22
C GLY A 179 6.38 2.96 14.29
N ARG A 180 5.29 3.31 13.62
CA ARG A 180 4.74 4.67 13.53
C ARG A 180 3.64 4.88 14.56
N ASP A 181 3.47 6.12 15.00
CA ASP A 181 2.39 6.54 15.92
C ASP A 181 1.16 7.06 15.13
N ASP A 182 0.70 6.27 14.16
CA ASP A 182 -0.43 6.61 13.29
C ASP A 182 -1.55 5.53 13.30
N GLY A 183 -1.53 4.66 14.31
CA GLY A 183 -2.50 3.59 14.50
C GLY A 183 -2.22 2.32 13.69
N ILE A 184 -1.24 2.32 12.79
CA ILE A 184 -0.87 1.14 12.00
C ILE A 184 0.32 0.44 12.66
N THR A 185 0.00 -0.50 13.55
CA THR A 185 0.99 -1.30 14.28
C THR A 185 1.58 -2.43 13.43
N GLU A 186 0.80 -2.98 12.50
CA GLU A 186 1.22 -4.00 11.54
C GLU A 186 0.59 -3.74 10.17
N ASP A 187 1.40 -3.81 9.11
CA ASP A 187 0.98 -3.60 7.73
C ASP A 187 0.72 -4.94 7.02
N GLU A 188 -0.44 -5.06 6.38
CA GLU A 188 -0.91 -6.32 5.81
C GLU A 188 -0.08 -6.77 4.60
N ALA A 189 0.35 -5.83 3.74
CA ALA A 189 1.21 -6.13 2.59
C ALA A 189 2.10 -4.94 2.19
N THR A 190 3.42 -5.10 2.31
CA THR A 190 4.40 -4.02 2.16
C THR A 190 5.32 -4.25 0.96
N GLY A 191 4.83 -3.94 -0.24
CA GLY A 191 5.58 -4.16 -1.49
C GLY A 191 6.98 -3.51 -1.52
N ALA A 192 7.18 -2.38 -0.85
CA ALA A 192 8.49 -1.73 -0.77
C ALA A 192 9.50 -2.53 0.09
N ALA A 193 9.06 -3.23 1.13
CA ALA A 193 9.93 -4.09 1.93
C ALA A 193 10.26 -5.39 1.19
N ALA A 194 9.26 -6.00 0.53
CA ALA A 194 9.46 -7.12 -0.38
C ALA A 194 10.48 -6.80 -1.49
N LEU A 195 10.39 -5.60 -2.06
CA LEU A 195 11.32 -5.09 -3.07
C LEU A 195 12.76 -5.04 -2.53
N LEU A 196 12.96 -4.43 -1.36
CA LEU A 196 14.27 -4.34 -0.70
C LEU A 196 14.85 -5.73 -0.41
N LEU A 197 14.01 -6.64 0.12
CA LEU A 197 14.43 -8.01 0.44
C LEU A 197 14.84 -8.79 -0.81
N SER A 198 14.07 -8.70 -1.89
CA SER A 198 14.44 -9.35 -3.16
C SER A 198 15.75 -8.79 -3.73
N HIS A 199 16.00 -7.49 -3.56
CA HIS A 199 17.26 -6.87 -3.95
C HIS A 199 18.43 -7.39 -3.13
N GLU A 200 18.29 -7.47 -1.80
CA GLU A 200 19.34 -7.98 -0.90
C GLU A 200 19.66 -9.46 -1.17
N LEU A 201 18.63 -10.29 -1.37
CA LEU A 201 18.79 -11.71 -1.61
C LEU A 201 19.15 -12.05 -3.06
N GLY A 202 18.99 -11.10 -4.00
CA GLY A 202 19.31 -11.28 -5.42
C GLY A 202 18.49 -12.37 -6.12
N ARG A 203 17.26 -12.63 -5.66
CA ARG A 203 16.42 -13.73 -6.17
C ARG A 203 14.93 -13.42 -6.15
N ALA A 204 14.18 -14.22 -6.92
CA ALA A 204 12.72 -14.17 -6.91
C ALA A 204 12.15 -14.75 -5.62
N LEU A 205 11.08 -14.13 -5.11
CA LEU A 205 10.42 -14.51 -3.87
C LEU A 205 8.92 -14.63 -4.07
N ASN A 206 8.32 -15.58 -3.33
CA ASN A 206 6.89 -15.70 -3.14
C ASN A 206 6.61 -15.51 -1.64
N ILE A 207 6.08 -14.35 -1.30
CA ILE A 207 5.99 -13.88 0.08
C ILE A 207 4.54 -13.93 0.55
N THR A 208 4.31 -14.67 1.63
CA THR A 208 3.07 -14.62 2.42
C THR A 208 3.24 -13.61 3.55
N GLN A 209 2.64 -12.42 3.41
CA GLN A 209 2.70 -11.36 4.41
C GLN A 209 1.39 -11.23 5.21
N GLY A 210 1.50 -10.79 6.47
CA GLY A 210 0.34 -10.36 7.25
C GLY A 210 -0.57 -11.54 7.56
N ARG A 211 -1.87 -11.41 7.27
CA ARG A 211 -2.86 -12.47 7.51
C ARG A 211 -2.95 -13.48 6.37
N GLY A 212 -2.31 -13.21 5.22
CA GLY A 212 -2.34 -14.11 4.06
C GLY A 212 -2.19 -13.42 2.71
N SER A 213 -1.72 -12.16 2.69
CA SER A 213 -1.44 -11.43 1.46
C SER A 213 -0.28 -12.06 0.71
N GLN A 214 -0.37 -12.11 -0.63
CA GLN A 214 0.68 -12.66 -1.47
C GLN A 214 1.37 -11.56 -2.28
N ILE A 215 2.68 -11.43 -2.06
CA ILE A 215 3.56 -10.55 -2.82
C ILE A 215 4.54 -11.41 -3.61
N LEU A 216 4.61 -11.19 -4.91
CA LEU A 216 5.58 -11.83 -5.79
C LEU A 216 6.64 -10.82 -6.19
N THR A 217 7.90 -11.24 -6.19
CA THR A 217 9.01 -10.40 -6.63
C THR A 217 9.99 -11.17 -7.51
N ALA A 218 10.62 -10.46 -8.44
CA ALA A 218 11.65 -11.04 -9.30
C ALA A 218 12.75 -10.01 -9.62
N PRO A 219 14.04 -10.38 -9.58
CA PRO A 219 15.11 -9.52 -10.07
C PRO A 219 15.00 -9.29 -11.58
N GLY A 220 15.23 -8.05 -11.99
CA GLY A 220 15.30 -7.62 -13.38
C GLY A 220 16.67 -7.04 -13.75
N PRO A 221 16.85 -6.64 -15.01
CA PRO A 221 18.11 -6.07 -15.48
C PRO A 221 18.44 -4.75 -14.78
N GLY A 222 19.73 -4.44 -14.64
CA GLY A 222 20.20 -3.17 -14.09
C GLY A 222 19.84 -2.92 -12.62
N GLY A 223 19.58 -3.99 -11.84
CA GLY A 223 19.22 -3.90 -10.42
C GLY A 223 17.77 -3.46 -10.17
N ALA A 224 16.93 -3.47 -11.22
CA ALA A 224 15.49 -3.31 -11.06
C ALA A 224 14.88 -4.57 -10.43
N ILE A 225 13.74 -4.41 -9.78
CA ILE A 225 12.95 -5.50 -9.19
C ILE A 225 11.53 -5.37 -9.72
N GLU A 226 10.98 -6.48 -10.22
CA GLU A 226 9.55 -6.60 -10.43
C GLU A 226 8.87 -6.93 -9.10
N VAL A 227 7.76 -6.27 -8.81
CA VAL A 227 6.90 -6.54 -7.65
C VAL A 227 5.46 -6.61 -8.14
N GLY A 228 4.74 -7.66 -7.77
CA GLY A 228 3.38 -7.84 -8.23
C GLY A 228 2.53 -8.72 -7.35
N GLY A 229 1.24 -8.75 -7.67
CA GLY A 229 0.25 -9.57 -7.01
C GLY A 229 -1.16 -9.27 -7.51
N ARG A 230 -2.14 -9.90 -6.88
CA ARG A 230 -3.55 -9.72 -7.23
C ARG A 230 -4.09 -8.42 -6.67
N VAL A 231 -4.91 -7.73 -7.46
CA VAL A 231 -5.61 -6.50 -7.06
C VAL A 231 -7.11 -6.72 -7.21
N ARG A 232 -7.88 -6.22 -6.23
CA ARG A 232 -9.35 -6.26 -6.24
C ARG A 232 -9.89 -4.88 -5.93
N LEU A 233 -10.98 -4.49 -6.58
CA LEU A 233 -11.74 -3.31 -6.21
C LEU A 233 -12.55 -3.63 -4.95
N ALA A 234 -12.35 -2.89 -3.87
CA ALA A 234 -13.08 -3.06 -2.60
C ALA A 234 -14.27 -2.09 -2.51
N HIS A 235 -14.08 -0.86 -2.96
CA HIS A 235 -15.12 0.15 -3.08
C HIS A 235 -14.86 1.03 -4.30
N ALA A 236 -15.91 1.30 -5.08
CA ALA A 236 -15.84 2.19 -6.24
C ALA A 236 -16.37 3.57 -5.86
N LEU A 237 -15.79 4.61 -6.46
CA LEU A 237 -16.38 5.94 -6.49
C LEU A 237 -17.87 5.88 -6.83
N SER A 238 -18.71 6.50 -6.01
CA SER A 238 -20.12 6.70 -6.36
C SER A 238 -20.19 7.67 -7.53
N GLY A 239 -20.45 7.15 -8.73
CA GLY A 239 -20.64 7.99 -9.90
C GLY A 239 -21.85 8.90 -9.69
N ASN A 240 -21.70 10.21 -9.94
CA ASN A 240 -22.85 11.06 -10.18
C ASN A 240 -23.65 10.44 -11.33
N SER A 241 -24.76 9.81 -11.02
CA SER A 241 -25.81 9.52 -11.99
C SER A 241 -26.21 10.86 -12.60
N CYS A 242 -25.90 11.02 -13.88
CA CYS A 242 -26.41 12.11 -14.69
C CYS A 242 -27.95 12.08 -14.57
N PRO A 243 -28.63 13.12 -14.06
CA PRO A 243 -30.08 13.11 -14.04
C PRO A 243 -30.55 13.11 -15.49
N SER A 244 -31.31 12.08 -15.85
CA SER A 244 -31.97 12.01 -17.15
C SER A 244 -32.92 13.19 -17.26
N SER A 245 -32.68 14.11 -18.19
CA SER A 245 -33.67 15.04 -18.73
C SER A 245 -33.24 15.41 -20.14
#